data_AF-A0A6V7LTT7-F1
#
_entry.id   AF-A0A6V7LTT7-F1
#
_cell.length_a   1.000
_cell.length_b   1.000
_cell.length_c   1.000
_cell.angle_alpha   90.00
_cell.angle_beta   90.00
_cell.angle_gamma   90.00
#
_symmetry.space_group_name_H-M   'P 1'
#
loop_
_entity.id
_entity.type
_entity.pdbx_description
1 polymer ?
#
loop_
_entity_poly.entity_id
_entity_poly.type
_entity_poly.pdbx_seq_one_letter_code
_entity_poly.pdbx_strand_id
1 'polypeptide(L)' 'GPVITDNGNFILDWHFPVDLEVPWSVIATEIKMIPGVVETGLFIDMAKKAFFGMPDGSVVERSRQ' A
#
# COMPACT_ATOMS: atom_id res chain seq x y z
N GLY A 1 3.01 23.71 -2.80
CA GLY A 1 4.22 23.06 -2.25
C GLY A 1 4.00 21.56 -2.25
N PRO A 2 5.04 20.75 -1.99
CA PRO A 2 4.87 19.30 -1.83
C PRO A 2 3.96 18.99 -0.64
N VAL A 3 3.31 17.83 -0.66
CA VAL A 3 2.59 17.31 0.50
C VAL A 3 3.61 16.92 1.57
N ILE A 4 3.37 17.38 2.79
CA ILE A 4 4.20 17.08 3.97
C ILE A 4 3.37 16.19 4.89
N THR A 5 3.91 15.03 5.24
CA THR A 5 3.32 14.16 6.26
C THR A 5 3.47 14.77 7.66
N ASP A 6 2.71 14.29 8.63
CA ASP A 6 2.87 14.70 10.04
C ASP A 6 4.29 14.48 10.58
N ASN A 7 5.02 13.52 9.99
CA ASN A 7 6.42 13.21 10.31
C ASN A 7 7.43 14.11 9.56
N GLY A 8 6.97 15.13 8.83
CA GLY A 8 7.84 16.06 8.11
C GLY A 8 8.45 15.53 6.81
N ASN A 9 8.02 14.35 6.34
CA ASN A 9 8.53 13.72 5.11
C ASN A 9 7.64 14.04 3.90
N PHE A 10 8.22 13.96 2.71
CA PHE A 10 7.48 14.03 1.45
C PHE A 10 6.83 12.67 1.10
N ILE A 11 5.80 12.73 0.27
CA ILE A 11 5.19 11.55 -0.36
C ILE A 11 5.50 11.59 -1.86
N LEU A 12 5.87 10.44 -2.43
CA LEU A 12 6.02 10.23 -3.86
C LEU A 12 4.98 9.21 -4.34
N ASP A 13 4.11 9.63 -5.26
CA ASP A 13 3.09 8.76 -5.85
C ASP A 13 3.65 8.04 -7.09
N TRP A 14 3.81 6.73 -6.98
CA TRP A 14 4.21 5.88 -8.09
C TRP A 14 2.99 5.24 -8.76
N HIS A 15 2.81 5.51 -10.05
CA HIS A 15 1.78 4.88 -10.88
C HIS A 15 2.32 3.57 -11.47
N PHE A 16 1.73 2.44 -11.07
CA PHE A 16 2.16 1.14 -11.55
C PHE A 16 1.78 0.90 -13.03
N PRO A 17 2.63 0.23 -13.82
CA PRO A 17 2.26 -0.27 -15.14
C PRO A 17 1.11 -1.29 -15.05
N VAL A 18 0.23 -1.31 -16.06
CA VAL A 18 -0.98 -2.16 -16.08
C VAL A 18 -0.64 -3.65 -16.17
N ASP A 19 0.44 -3.99 -16.88
CA ASP A 19 0.81 -5.39 -17.20
C ASP A 19 1.87 -5.96 -16.26
N LEU A 20 2.04 -5.36 -15.07
CA LEU A 20 3.07 -5.79 -14.14
C LEU A 20 2.58 -7.02 -13.37
N GLU A 21 3.10 -8.21 -13.71
CA GLU A 21 3.06 -9.36 -12.80
C GLU A 21 4.08 -9.13 -11.68
N VAL A 22 3.58 -8.72 -10.52
CA VAL A 22 4.44 -8.16 -9.46
C VAL A 22 4.63 -9.13 -8.30
N PRO A 23 5.88 -9.51 -7.96
CA PRO A 23 6.21 -10.03 -6.65
C PRO A 23 6.25 -8.87 -5.64
N TRP A 24 5.08 -8.48 -5.10
CA TRP A 24 4.96 -7.26 -4.27
C TRP A 24 5.91 -7.26 -3.08
N SER A 25 6.19 -8.42 -2.50
CA SER A 25 7.12 -8.58 -1.37
C SER A 25 8.56 -8.18 -1.73
N VAL A 26 9.00 -8.50 -2.94
CA VAL A 26 10.32 -8.12 -3.45
C VAL A 26 10.36 -6.62 -3.69
N ILE A 27 9.35 -6.06 -4.36
CA ILE A 27 9.27 -4.61 -4.63
C ILE A 27 9.27 -3.81 -3.32
N ALA A 28 8.47 -4.19 -2.33
CA ALA A 28 8.44 -3.50 -1.04
C ALA A 28 9.82 -3.52 -0.36
N THR A 29 10.52 -4.65 -0.42
CA THR A 29 11.87 -4.79 0.13
C THR A 29 12.86 -3.89 -0.60
N GLU A 30 12.87 -3.92 -1.93
CA GLU A 30 13.80 -3.14 -2.75
C GLU A 30 13.61 -1.64 -2.55
N ILE A 31 12.36 -1.15 -2.57
CA ILE A 31 12.07 0.28 -2.35
C ILE A 31 12.50 0.70 -0.94
N LYS A 32 12.24 -0.13 0.07
CA LYS A 32 12.61 0.16 1.46
C LYS A 32 14.12 0.24 1.67
N MET A 33 14.92 -0.43 0.84
CA MET A 33 16.38 -0.42 0.91
C MET A 33 17.01 0.83 0.29
N ILE A 34 16.24 1.68 -0.41
CA ILE A 34 16.74 2.92 -0.99
C ILE A 34 16.97 3.97 0.12
N PRO A 35 18.19 4.51 0.29
CA PRO A 35 18.44 5.56 1.28
C PRO A 35 17.54 6.77 1.08
N GLY A 36 16.93 7.25 2.17
CA GLY A 36 15.97 8.35 2.15
C GLY A 36 14.50 7.91 2.01
N VAL A 37 14.24 6.65 1.65
CA VAL A 37 12.89 6.08 1.77
C VAL A 37 12.61 5.78 3.23
N VAL A 38 11.63 6.48 3.79
CA VAL A 38 11.20 6.26 5.18
C VAL A 38 10.29 5.05 5.28
N GLU A 39 9.28 4.96 4.42
CA GLU A 39 8.32 3.84 4.40
C GLU A 39 7.63 3.71 3.04
N THR A 40 6.97 2.57 2.79
CA THR A 40 6.10 2.35 1.63
C THR A 40 4.64 2.17 2.04
N GLY A 41 3.70 2.43 1.12
CA GLY A 41 2.28 2.14 1.32
C GLY A 41 1.89 0.68 1.10
N LEU A 42 2.83 -0.26 1.00
CA LEU A 42 2.58 -1.67 0.70
C LEU A 42 2.41 -2.49 1.99
N PHE A 43 1.17 -2.85 2.33
CA PHE A 43 0.83 -3.63 3.54
C PHE A 43 0.75 -5.13 3.24
N ILE A 44 1.89 -5.75 2.98
CA ILE A 44 1.99 -7.14 2.50
C ILE A 44 1.91 -8.13 3.66
N ASP A 45 1.04 -9.14 3.54
CA ASP A 45 0.84 -10.19 4.54
C ASP A 45 0.43 -9.69 5.96
N MET A 46 0.02 -8.44 6.09
CA MET A 46 -0.35 -7.83 7.38
C MET A 46 -1.85 -7.96 7.69
N ALA A 47 -2.71 -7.79 6.69
CA ALA A 47 -4.16 -7.77 6.88
C ALA A 47 -4.71 -9.19 7.16
N LYS A 48 -5.49 -9.33 8.23
CA LYS A 48 -6.20 -10.57 8.57
C LYS A 48 -7.64 -10.58 8.08
N LYS A 49 -8.25 -9.41 7.99
CA LYS A 49 -9.63 -9.20 7.55
C LYS A 49 -9.74 -7.89 6.78
N ALA A 50 -10.62 -7.84 5.79
CA ALA A 50 -11.01 -6.64 5.06
C ALA A 50 -12.54 -6.58 5.02
N PHE A 51 -13.11 -5.40 5.28
CA PHE A 51 -14.54 -5.14 5.25
C PHE A 51 -14.84 -4.14 4.14
N PHE A 52 -15.78 -4.47 3.27
CA PHE A 52 -16.18 -3.65 2.13
C PHE A 52 -17.63 -3.21 2.33
N GLY A 53 -17.86 -1.90 2.42
CA GLY A 53 -19.20 -1.32 2.44
C GLY A 53 -19.77 -1.28 1.02
N MET A 54 -20.98 -1.80 0.85
CA MET A 54 -21.64 -1.89 -0.46
C MET A 54 -22.69 -0.77 -0.63
N PRO A 55 -23.04 -0.38 -1.87
CA PRO A 55 -24.01 0.70 -2.12
C PRO A 55 -25.42 0.44 -1.55
N ASP A 56 -25.79 -0.83 -1.34
CA ASP A 56 -27.07 -1.24 -0.74
C ASP A 56 -27.08 -1.19 0.80
N GLY A 57 -25.97 -0.75 1.41
CA GLY A 57 -25.79 -0.69 2.86
C GLY A 57 -25.31 -1.98 3.51
N SER A 58 -25.11 -3.05 2.73
CA SER A 58 -24.52 -4.30 3.24
C SER A 58 -23.00 -4.19 3.43
N VAL A 59 -22.43 -5.14 4.19
CA VAL A 59 -20.98 -5.25 4.41
C VAL A 59 -20.51 -6.64 4.00
N VAL A 60 -19.47 -6.68 3.15
CA VAL A 60 -18.80 -7.92 2.77
C VAL A 60 -17.50 -8.05 3.57
N GLU A 61 -17.34 -9.13 4.32
CA GLU A 61 -16.07 -9.48 4.97
C GLU A 61 -15.24 -10.42 4.06
N ARG A 62 -13.94 -10.20 4.02
CA ARG A 62 -12.92 -11.13 3.51
C ARG A 62 -11.91 -11.38 4.62
N SER A 63 -11.82 -12.61 5.10
CA SER A 63 -10.76 -13.03 6.02
C SER A 63 -9.64 -13.72 5.26
N ARG A 64 -8.39 -13.55 5.71
CA ARG A 64 -7.25 -14.34 5.25
C ARG A 64 -7.54 -15.81 5.60
N GLN A 65 -7.46 -16.69 4.60
CA GLN A 65 -7.56 -18.13 4.78
C GLN A 65 -6.33 -18.67 5.51
#